data_AF-A0A098LGU8-F1
#
_entry.id   AF-A0A098LGU8-F1
#
_cell.length_a   1.000
_cell.length_b   1.000
_cell.length_c   1.000
_cell.angle_alpha   90.00
_cell.angle_beta   90.00
_cell.angle_gamma   90.00
#
_symmetry.space_group_name_H-M   'P 1'
#
loop_
_entity.id
_entity.type
_entity.pdbx_description
1 polymer ?
#
loop_
_entity_poly.entity_id
_entity_poly.type
_entity_poly.pdbx_seq_one_letter_code
_entity_poly.pdbx_strand_id
1 'polypeptide(L)'
;MIDFTEVKLHNIVVHNIGNSLQEEGMKLSKGPLVFKESIVKDLLMKYFLSPFKGELFYNFFHDTELALNEIYNYASKIFDDPDCFYLQTINISKHLYDKSNHHNIKGGEFYLVYFADCIVNGDVIDAIGLFKSENKDTYLRIFQDTDNFEIEHEQGVNINKLDKGCLIFNTNKEQGYKICVVDNTNKGQEAQYWKNDFLKIKQHEDNYFHTQNLMKLTKEFCNEVLDKEYEVSKADQIELMNRSVQYFAKKEVFNLNEFQEEVMGNEESMVSAFNTYKEQFQEKNQVNTYDEFSISNGAFKSNKKIFKSILKLDKNFHVYIHGNKEFIERGYDEGRQMHYYQLFFKNETS
;
A
#
# COMPACT_ATOMS: atom_id res chain seq x y z
N MET A 1 3.87 -7.17 13.95
CA MET A 1 4.79 -7.87 13.02
C MET A 1 4.12 -9.17 12.57
N ILE A 2 4.24 -9.51 11.29
CA ILE A 2 3.71 -10.75 10.72
C ILE A 2 4.88 -11.69 10.45
N ASP A 3 4.75 -12.94 10.86
CA ASP A 3 5.73 -13.98 10.64
C ASP A 3 5.05 -15.23 10.03
N PHE A 4 5.68 -15.74 8.98
CA PHE A 4 5.22 -16.82 8.12
C PHE A 4 6.18 -18.01 8.12
N THR A 5 7.11 -18.07 9.08
CA THR A 5 8.11 -19.14 9.18
C THR A 5 7.49 -20.52 9.41
N GLU A 6 6.49 -20.61 10.29
CA GLU A 6 5.84 -21.87 10.68
C GLU A 6 4.50 -22.13 9.96
N VAL A 7 4.13 -21.28 9.01
CA VAL A 7 2.79 -21.30 8.39
C VAL A 7 2.59 -22.55 7.51
N LYS A 8 1.40 -23.14 7.60
CA LYS A 8 1.01 -24.32 6.83
C LYS A 8 -0.10 -23.99 5.86
N LEU A 9 0.08 -24.36 4.60
CA LEU A 9 -1.03 -24.42 3.64
C LEU A 9 -1.84 -25.68 3.89
N HIS A 10 -3.10 -25.50 4.31
CA HIS A 10 -4.06 -26.57 4.61
C HIS A 10 -4.92 -26.90 3.38
N ASN A 11 -5.58 -25.90 2.80
CA ASN A 11 -6.38 -26.06 1.57
C ASN A 11 -5.99 -25.00 0.53
N ILE A 12 -6.08 -25.38 -0.74
CA ILE A 12 -5.98 -24.44 -1.86
C ILE A 12 -6.91 -24.85 -2.99
N VAL A 13 -7.61 -23.87 -3.55
CA VAL A 13 -8.42 -24.03 -4.77
C VAL A 13 -8.00 -22.94 -5.75
N VAL A 14 -7.91 -23.30 -7.02
CA VAL A 14 -7.59 -22.36 -8.11
C VAL A 14 -8.74 -22.34 -9.10
N HIS A 15 -9.22 -21.14 -9.42
CA HIS A 15 -10.19 -20.90 -10.47
C HIS A 15 -9.57 -20.01 -11.54
N ASN A 16 -10.18 -19.93 -12.71
CA ASN A 16 -9.87 -18.91 -13.70
C ASN A 16 -11.07 -17.98 -13.84
N ILE A 17 -10.86 -16.70 -13.57
CA ILE A 17 -11.90 -15.68 -13.48
C ILE A 17 -11.63 -14.64 -14.54
N GLY A 18 -12.58 -14.49 -15.47
CA GLY A 18 -12.52 -13.50 -16.54
C GLY A 18 -13.11 -12.15 -16.14
N ASN A 19 -13.17 -11.25 -17.12
CA ASN A 19 -13.85 -9.97 -17.06
C ASN A 19 -15.34 -10.12 -17.46
N SER A 20 -16.25 -9.62 -16.62
CA SER A 20 -17.69 -9.72 -16.86
C SER A 20 -18.21 -8.74 -17.91
N LEU A 21 -17.59 -7.57 -18.07
CA LEU A 21 -17.92 -6.61 -19.14
C LEU A 21 -17.54 -7.15 -20.52
N GLN A 22 -16.49 -7.97 -20.60
CA GLN A 22 -16.01 -8.59 -21.84
C GLN A 22 -16.56 -10.01 -22.05
N GLU A 23 -17.46 -10.47 -21.19
CA GLU A 23 -18.09 -11.80 -21.25
C GLU A 23 -17.07 -12.96 -21.31
N GLU A 24 -15.90 -12.82 -20.67
CA GLU A 24 -14.84 -13.85 -20.68
C GLU A 24 -15.23 -15.10 -19.88
N GLY A 25 -16.25 -14.98 -19.01
CA GLY A 25 -16.77 -16.06 -18.18
C GLY A 25 -15.85 -16.49 -17.02
N MET A 26 -16.14 -17.65 -16.46
CA MET A 26 -15.37 -18.26 -15.36
C MET A 26 -15.16 -19.75 -15.60
N LYS A 27 -13.99 -20.28 -15.22
CA LYS A 27 -13.72 -21.71 -15.14
C LYS A 27 -13.44 -22.09 -13.69
N LEU A 28 -14.39 -22.76 -13.06
CA LEU A 28 -14.26 -23.17 -11.67
C LEU A 28 -13.65 -24.57 -11.56
N SER A 29 -12.60 -24.75 -10.74
CA SER A 29 -12.12 -26.09 -10.39
C SER A 29 -13.21 -26.92 -9.70
N LYS A 30 -13.17 -28.23 -9.94
CA LYS A 30 -14.08 -29.23 -9.33
C LYS A 30 -13.67 -29.64 -7.91
N GLY A 31 -12.53 -29.17 -7.42
CA GLY A 31 -12.02 -29.51 -6.09
C GLY A 31 -10.69 -28.82 -5.75
N PRO A 32 -10.11 -29.15 -4.58
CA PRO A 32 -8.83 -28.60 -4.15
C PRO A 32 -7.67 -29.09 -5.03
N LEU A 33 -6.60 -28.30 -5.08
CA LEU A 33 -5.37 -28.68 -5.75
C LEU A 33 -4.68 -29.80 -4.98
N VAL A 34 -4.20 -30.82 -5.69
CA VAL A 34 -3.35 -31.88 -5.13
C VAL A 34 -1.93 -31.66 -5.62
N PHE A 35 -1.00 -31.46 -4.70
CA PHE A 35 0.42 -31.30 -5.03
C PHE A 35 1.04 -32.65 -5.36
N LYS A 36 1.61 -32.76 -6.58
CA LYS A 36 2.39 -33.94 -6.98
C LYS A 36 3.82 -33.92 -6.42
N GLU A 37 4.39 -32.72 -6.33
CA GLU A 37 5.75 -32.49 -5.88
C GLU A 37 5.76 -31.43 -4.78
N SER A 38 6.57 -31.64 -3.74
CA SER A 38 6.68 -30.71 -2.60
C SER A 38 7.17 -29.33 -3.01
N ILE A 39 8.08 -29.25 -3.99
CA ILE A 39 8.65 -28.00 -4.48
C ILE A 39 7.59 -27.02 -4.98
N VAL A 40 6.50 -27.50 -5.59
CA VAL A 40 5.41 -26.65 -6.09
C VAL A 40 4.70 -25.96 -4.92
N LYS A 41 4.51 -26.68 -3.81
CA LYS A 41 3.93 -26.11 -2.59
C LYS A 41 4.82 -24.98 -2.06
N ASP A 42 6.13 -25.22 -1.95
CA ASP A 42 7.09 -24.25 -1.43
C ASP A 42 7.17 -22.99 -2.31
N LEU A 43 7.13 -23.16 -3.64
CA LEU A 43 7.08 -22.06 -4.59
C LEU A 43 5.80 -21.22 -4.44
N LEU A 44 4.64 -21.86 -4.25
CA LEU A 44 3.38 -21.15 -4.00
C LEU A 44 3.41 -20.41 -2.65
N MET A 45 3.92 -21.04 -1.60
CA MET A 45 4.06 -20.39 -0.29
C MET A 45 4.89 -19.11 -0.39
N LYS A 46 6.04 -19.18 -1.08
CA LYS A 46 6.89 -18.01 -1.35
C LYS A 46 6.16 -16.95 -2.18
N TYR A 47 5.48 -17.35 -3.26
CA TYR A 47 4.73 -16.46 -4.13
C TYR A 47 3.64 -15.70 -3.37
N PHE A 48 2.90 -16.40 -2.52
CA PHE A 48 1.78 -15.83 -1.76
C PHE A 48 2.23 -14.95 -0.60
N LEU A 49 3.24 -15.35 0.16
CA LEU A 49 3.53 -14.72 1.47
C LEU A 49 4.66 -13.68 1.42
N SER A 50 5.64 -13.85 0.52
CA SER A 50 6.77 -12.91 0.44
C SER A 50 6.41 -11.44 0.16
N PRO A 51 5.30 -11.11 -0.53
CA PRO A 51 4.89 -9.72 -0.70
C PRO A 51 4.39 -9.02 0.58
N PHE A 52 4.02 -9.78 1.62
CA PHE A 52 3.38 -9.27 2.83
C PHE A 52 4.41 -8.98 3.93
N LYS A 53 5.14 -7.87 3.78
CA LYS A 53 6.19 -7.44 4.73
C LYS A 53 5.84 -6.15 5.48
N GLY A 54 4.69 -5.55 5.19
CA GLY A 54 4.29 -4.26 5.73
C GLY A 54 3.51 -4.36 7.04
N GLU A 55 3.40 -3.22 7.74
CA GLU A 55 2.56 -3.05 8.94
C GLU A 55 1.26 -2.31 8.62
N LEU A 56 0.96 -2.12 7.34
CA LEU A 56 -0.27 -1.46 6.89
C LEU A 56 -1.41 -2.48 6.88
N PHE A 57 -2.37 -2.29 7.79
CA PHE A 57 -3.54 -3.14 7.92
C PHE A 57 -4.82 -2.44 7.46
N TYR A 58 -5.79 -3.27 7.12
CA TYR A 58 -7.13 -2.89 6.71
C TYR A 58 -8.16 -3.71 7.49
N ASN A 59 -9.41 -3.25 7.46
CA ASN A 59 -10.57 -4.00 7.90
C ASN A 59 -11.63 -4.01 6.79
N PHE A 60 -12.46 -5.05 6.76
CA PHE A 60 -13.69 -5.03 5.98
C PHE A 60 -14.59 -3.89 6.43
N PHE A 61 -15.30 -3.34 5.47
CA PHE A 61 -16.18 -2.21 5.66
C PHE A 61 -17.38 -2.31 4.73
N HIS A 62 -18.46 -1.64 5.13
CA HIS A 62 -19.62 -1.37 4.31
C HIS A 62 -20.30 -0.12 4.87
N ASP A 63 -20.86 0.73 4.01
CA ASP A 63 -21.42 2.03 4.43
C ASP A 63 -22.58 1.90 5.42
N THR A 64 -23.42 0.88 5.25
CA THR A 64 -24.56 0.60 6.12
C THR A 64 -24.20 -0.29 7.32
N GLU A 65 -23.69 -1.49 7.08
CA GLU A 65 -23.39 -2.47 8.13
C GLU A 65 -22.38 -3.50 7.62
N LEU A 66 -21.41 -3.87 8.46
CA LEU A 66 -20.36 -4.84 8.12
C LEU A 66 -20.91 -6.17 7.58
N ALA A 67 -22.06 -6.62 8.08
CA ALA A 67 -22.75 -7.83 7.63
C ALA A 67 -23.20 -7.78 6.16
N LEU A 68 -23.17 -6.63 5.50
CA LEU A 68 -23.44 -6.49 4.06
C LEU A 68 -22.18 -6.59 3.19
N ASN A 69 -20.99 -6.72 3.79
CA ASN A 69 -19.77 -7.03 3.04
C ASN A 69 -19.74 -8.54 2.70
N GLU A 70 -19.76 -8.86 1.41
CA GLU A 70 -19.87 -10.24 0.93
C GLU A 70 -18.63 -11.07 1.29
N ILE A 71 -17.43 -10.52 1.14
CA ILE A 71 -16.19 -11.22 1.47
C ILE A 71 -16.06 -11.46 2.98
N TYR A 72 -16.44 -10.48 3.81
CA TYR A 72 -16.53 -10.65 5.27
C TYR A 72 -17.39 -11.85 5.65
N ASN A 73 -18.55 -12.01 5.02
CA ASN A 73 -19.45 -13.13 5.30
C ASN A 73 -18.86 -14.47 4.84
N TYR A 74 -18.28 -14.52 3.64
CA TYR A 74 -17.66 -15.76 3.14
C TYR A 74 -16.46 -16.17 3.98
N ALA A 75 -15.60 -15.22 4.37
CA ALA A 75 -14.48 -15.46 5.25
C ALA A 75 -14.94 -15.93 6.64
N SER A 76 -15.96 -15.29 7.21
CA SER A 76 -16.53 -15.71 8.50
C SER A 76 -17.05 -17.14 8.46
N LYS A 77 -17.77 -17.53 7.41
CA LYS A 77 -18.24 -18.91 7.23
C LYS A 77 -17.08 -19.91 7.15
N ILE A 78 -16.00 -19.57 6.46
CA ILE A 78 -14.81 -20.41 6.37
C ILE A 78 -14.13 -20.56 7.75
N PHE A 79 -14.03 -19.48 8.53
CA PHE A 79 -13.42 -19.55 9.87
C PHE A 79 -14.30 -20.30 10.87
N ASP A 80 -15.61 -20.14 10.78
CA ASP A 80 -16.57 -20.82 11.66
C ASP A 80 -16.70 -22.32 11.31
N ASP A 81 -16.61 -22.67 10.02
CA ASP A 81 -16.65 -24.05 9.51
C ASP A 81 -15.72 -24.25 8.28
N PRO A 82 -14.48 -24.72 8.49
CA PRO A 82 -13.52 -24.95 7.41
C PRO A 82 -13.98 -25.98 6.36
N ASP A 83 -14.93 -26.87 6.66
CA ASP A 83 -15.43 -27.86 5.71
C ASP A 83 -16.22 -27.19 4.57
N CYS A 84 -16.76 -25.99 4.80
CA CYS A 84 -17.45 -25.21 3.77
C CYS A 84 -16.49 -24.45 2.81
N PHE A 85 -15.16 -24.59 2.99
CA PHE A 85 -14.14 -23.83 2.25
C PHE A 85 -14.39 -23.84 0.73
N TYR A 86 -14.54 -25.02 0.12
CA TYR A 86 -14.74 -25.14 -1.33
C TYR A 86 -16.01 -24.42 -1.82
N LEU A 87 -17.11 -24.50 -1.07
CA LEU A 87 -18.34 -23.79 -1.43
C LEU A 87 -18.13 -22.28 -1.38
N GLN A 88 -17.42 -21.79 -0.36
CA GLN A 88 -17.12 -20.36 -0.27
C GLN A 88 -16.13 -19.91 -1.34
N THR A 89 -15.21 -20.76 -1.81
CA THR A 89 -14.33 -20.38 -2.93
C THR A 89 -15.11 -20.12 -4.21
N ILE A 90 -16.17 -20.90 -4.46
CA ILE A 90 -17.10 -20.66 -5.57
C ILE A 90 -17.83 -19.32 -5.40
N ASN A 91 -18.36 -19.03 -4.21
CA ASN A 91 -19.10 -17.80 -3.96
C ASN A 91 -18.21 -16.54 -4.08
N ILE A 92 -17.00 -16.59 -3.51
CA ILE A 92 -16.00 -15.52 -3.63
C ILE A 92 -15.61 -15.31 -5.11
N SER A 93 -15.43 -16.40 -5.87
CA SER A 93 -15.09 -16.34 -7.29
C SER A 93 -16.18 -15.70 -8.14
N LYS A 94 -17.46 -16.03 -7.87
CA LYS A 94 -18.61 -15.39 -8.53
C LYS A 94 -18.66 -13.90 -8.23
N HIS A 95 -18.50 -13.53 -6.96
CA HIS A 95 -18.42 -12.12 -6.57
C HIS A 95 -17.28 -11.39 -7.27
N LEU A 96 -16.09 -12.01 -7.36
CA LEU A 96 -14.95 -11.42 -8.08
C LEU A 96 -15.28 -11.17 -9.56
N TYR A 97 -15.92 -12.11 -10.23
CA TYR A 97 -16.35 -11.94 -11.63
C TYR A 97 -17.35 -10.79 -11.79
N ASP A 98 -18.36 -10.73 -10.92
CA ASP A 98 -19.38 -9.68 -10.94
C ASP A 98 -18.77 -8.28 -10.70
N LYS A 99 -17.70 -8.18 -9.91
CA LYS A 99 -16.95 -6.93 -9.67
C LYS A 99 -15.85 -6.66 -10.70
N SER A 100 -15.54 -7.62 -11.58
CA SER A 100 -14.54 -7.48 -12.64
C SER A 100 -15.15 -6.91 -13.93
N ASN A 101 -15.76 -5.72 -13.85
CA ASN A 101 -16.64 -5.15 -14.88
C ASN A 101 -16.09 -3.91 -15.60
N HIS A 102 -14.77 -3.78 -15.71
CA HIS A 102 -14.10 -2.63 -16.33
C HIS A 102 -13.06 -3.08 -17.37
N HIS A 103 -12.90 -2.37 -18.49
CA HIS A 103 -12.06 -2.79 -19.62
C HIS A 103 -10.57 -3.01 -19.28
N ASN A 104 -10.09 -2.42 -18.18
CA ASN A 104 -8.71 -2.57 -17.70
C ASN A 104 -8.50 -3.72 -16.72
N ILE A 105 -9.57 -4.42 -16.31
CA ILE A 105 -9.46 -5.59 -15.44
C ILE A 105 -9.22 -6.80 -16.31
N LYS A 106 -8.05 -7.43 -16.19
CA LYS A 106 -7.72 -8.65 -16.95
C LYS A 106 -8.30 -9.88 -16.28
N GLY A 107 -8.72 -10.88 -17.06
CA GLY A 107 -8.94 -12.22 -16.54
C GLY A 107 -7.65 -12.89 -16.03
N GLY A 108 -7.78 -14.00 -15.33
CA GLY A 108 -6.61 -14.81 -14.93
C GLY A 108 -6.87 -15.81 -13.82
N GLU A 109 -5.79 -16.41 -13.31
CA GLU A 109 -5.85 -17.39 -12.23
C GLU A 109 -6.15 -16.72 -10.87
N PHE A 110 -7.12 -17.26 -10.14
CA PHE A 110 -7.54 -16.82 -8.82
C PHE A 110 -7.40 -17.96 -7.80
N TYR A 111 -6.50 -17.78 -6.85
CA TYR A 111 -6.14 -18.75 -5.81
C TYR A 111 -6.82 -18.35 -4.51
N LEU A 112 -7.51 -19.31 -3.89
CA LEU A 112 -8.00 -19.19 -2.54
C LEU A 112 -7.29 -20.22 -1.67
N VAL A 113 -6.76 -19.77 -0.56
CA VAL A 113 -5.88 -20.57 0.31
C VAL A 113 -6.35 -20.45 1.75
N TYR A 114 -6.39 -21.57 2.46
CA TYR A 114 -6.51 -21.59 3.91
C TYR A 114 -5.14 -21.88 4.51
N PHE A 115 -4.62 -20.92 5.28
CA PHE A 115 -3.37 -21.03 6.01
C PHE A 115 -3.65 -21.27 7.49
N ALA A 116 -2.90 -22.19 8.07
CA ALA A 116 -2.85 -22.40 9.51
C ALA A 116 -1.51 -21.93 10.07
N ASP A 117 -1.49 -21.61 11.36
CA ASP A 117 -0.27 -21.27 12.10
C ASP A 117 0.46 -20.00 11.59
N CYS A 118 -0.28 -18.96 11.14
CA CYS A 118 0.34 -17.64 10.89
C CYS A 118 0.64 -16.96 12.23
N ILE A 119 1.78 -16.29 12.38
CA ILE A 119 2.06 -15.51 13.58
C ILE A 119 1.78 -14.04 13.30
N VAL A 120 0.83 -13.44 14.02
CA VAL A 120 0.51 -12.01 13.91
C VAL A 120 0.59 -11.38 15.29
N ASN A 121 1.51 -10.42 15.46
CA ASN A 121 1.74 -9.74 16.74
C ASN A 121 2.06 -10.69 17.92
N GLY A 122 2.60 -11.88 17.63
CA GLY A 122 2.96 -12.89 18.64
C GLY A 122 1.90 -13.98 18.82
N ASP A 123 0.70 -13.80 18.29
CA ASP A 123 -0.38 -14.77 18.38
C ASP A 123 -0.39 -15.70 17.16
N VAL A 124 -0.67 -16.99 17.39
CA VAL A 124 -0.85 -18.01 16.35
C VAL A 124 -2.29 -17.97 15.87
N ILE A 125 -2.47 -17.66 14.58
CA ILE A 125 -3.75 -17.31 13.97
C ILE A 125 -3.87 -17.98 12.59
N ASP A 126 -5.06 -18.47 12.28
CA ASP A 126 -5.39 -18.95 10.93
C ASP A 126 -5.73 -17.78 10.00
N ALA A 127 -5.45 -17.95 8.71
CA ALA A 127 -5.68 -16.91 7.71
C ALA A 127 -6.25 -17.45 6.40
N ILE A 128 -7.05 -16.62 5.73
CA ILE A 128 -7.53 -16.88 4.37
C ILE A 128 -6.73 -15.99 3.41
N GLY A 129 -6.14 -16.60 2.40
CA GLY A 129 -5.46 -15.91 1.31
C GLY A 129 -6.28 -15.87 0.04
N LEU A 130 -6.40 -14.70 -0.57
CA LEU A 130 -7.01 -14.48 -1.89
C LEU A 130 -5.95 -13.88 -2.82
N PHE A 131 -5.60 -14.56 -3.90
CA PHE A 131 -4.52 -14.13 -4.80
C PHE A 131 -4.96 -14.20 -6.24
N LYS A 132 -4.68 -13.16 -7.02
CA LYS A 132 -5.02 -13.12 -8.45
C LYS A 132 -3.76 -12.85 -9.26
N SER A 133 -3.54 -13.68 -10.28
CA SER A 133 -2.54 -13.48 -11.32
C SER A 133 -3.24 -12.98 -12.58
N GLU A 134 -2.79 -11.85 -13.11
CA GLU A 134 -3.35 -11.16 -14.28
C GLU A 134 -2.35 -11.09 -15.44
N ASN A 135 -1.08 -11.34 -15.15
CA ASN A 135 0.01 -11.29 -16.12
C ASN A 135 0.76 -12.63 -16.17
N LYS A 136 1.20 -12.98 -17.38
CA LYS A 136 2.12 -14.10 -17.63
C LYS A 136 3.39 -13.55 -18.25
N ASP A 137 4.52 -14.04 -17.77
CA ASP A 137 5.82 -13.76 -18.36
C ASP A 137 6.13 -14.85 -19.39
N THR A 138 6.77 -14.47 -20.49
CA THR A 138 7.28 -15.42 -21.50
C THR A 138 8.69 -15.85 -21.09
N TYR A 139 8.92 -17.16 -21.03
CA TYR A 139 10.22 -17.77 -20.71
C TYR A 139 10.65 -18.69 -21.84
N LEU A 140 11.96 -18.82 -22.04
CA LEU A 140 12.52 -19.80 -22.96
C LEU A 140 12.85 -21.08 -22.18
N ARG A 141 12.27 -22.21 -22.60
CA ARG A 141 12.62 -23.54 -22.10
C ARG A 141 13.67 -24.13 -23.04
N ILE A 142 14.88 -24.31 -22.54
CA ILE A 142 15.97 -24.95 -23.26
C ILE A 142 16.12 -26.36 -22.71
N PHE A 143 16.00 -27.36 -23.58
CA PHE A 143 16.16 -28.76 -23.21
C PHE A 143 16.93 -29.49 -24.30
N GLN A 144 17.55 -30.61 -23.92
CA GLN A 144 18.27 -31.45 -24.85
C GLN A 144 17.32 -32.53 -25.36
N ASP A 145 17.13 -32.61 -26.68
CA ASP A 145 16.50 -33.76 -27.32
C ASP A 145 17.57 -34.57 -28.05
N THR A 146 17.81 -35.79 -27.59
CA THR A 146 18.96 -36.64 -27.96
C THR A 146 20.29 -35.87 -27.94
N ASP A 147 20.80 -35.46 -29.10
CA ASP A 147 22.13 -34.84 -29.25
C ASP A 147 22.08 -33.32 -29.49
N ASN A 148 20.89 -32.75 -29.71
CA ASN A 148 20.72 -31.32 -30.00
C ASN A 148 19.99 -30.60 -28.87
N PHE A 149 20.27 -29.30 -28.72
CA PHE A 149 19.47 -28.43 -27.86
C PHE A 149 18.30 -27.87 -28.65
N GLU A 150 17.10 -27.99 -28.08
CA GLU A 150 15.90 -27.34 -28.55
C GLU A 150 15.54 -26.17 -27.64
N ILE A 151 14.89 -25.16 -28.24
CA ILE A 151 14.45 -23.96 -27.54
C ILE A 151 12.97 -23.76 -27.86
N GLU A 152 12.14 -23.79 -26.82
CA GLU A 152 10.72 -23.47 -26.90
C GLU A 152 10.41 -22.24 -26.04
N HIS A 153 9.26 -21.60 -26.27
CA HIS A 153 8.76 -20.57 -25.39
C HIS A 153 7.56 -21.09 -24.60
N GLU A 154 7.47 -20.71 -23.34
CA GLU A 154 6.34 -20.98 -22.47
C GLU A 154 5.87 -19.68 -21.83
N GLN A 155 4.58 -19.62 -21.50
CA GLN A 155 3.99 -18.52 -20.75
C GLN A 155 3.61 -19.01 -19.35
N GLY A 156 4.11 -18.34 -18.32
CA GLY A 156 3.92 -18.76 -16.93
C GLY A 156 3.74 -17.59 -15.97
N VAL A 157 3.21 -17.91 -14.79
CA VAL A 157 3.10 -16.96 -13.68
C VAL A 157 4.49 -16.72 -13.09
N ASN A 158 4.87 -15.46 -12.91
CA ASN A 158 6.13 -15.13 -12.24
C ASN A 158 5.97 -15.26 -10.72
N ILE A 159 6.61 -16.28 -10.14
CA ILE A 159 6.59 -16.56 -8.69
C ILE A 159 7.16 -15.44 -7.81
N ASN A 160 7.83 -14.44 -8.38
CA ASN A 160 8.36 -13.29 -7.64
C ASN A 160 7.50 -12.03 -7.83
N LYS A 161 6.44 -12.07 -8.65
CA LYS A 161 5.56 -10.93 -8.95
C LYS A 161 4.11 -11.33 -8.76
N LEU A 162 3.63 -11.20 -7.52
CA LEU A 162 2.21 -11.26 -7.23
C LEU A 162 1.51 -10.01 -7.77
N ASP A 163 0.49 -10.18 -8.60
CA ASP A 163 -0.28 -9.05 -9.14
C ASP A 163 -1.21 -8.47 -8.07
N LYS A 164 -2.06 -9.31 -7.49
CA LYS A 164 -2.99 -8.94 -6.41
C LYS A 164 -3.05 -10.01 -5.33
N GLY A 165 -3.08 -9.56 -4.08
CA GLY A 165 -3.13 -10.43 -2.91
C GLY A 165 -3.91 -9.81 -1.76
N CYS A 166 -4.56 -10.66 -0.97
CA CYS A 166 -5.23 -10.31 0.27
C CYS A 166 -5.01 -11.43 1.27
N LEU A 167 -4.60 -11.09 2.48
CA LEU A 167 -4.57 -12.00 3.64
C LEU A 167 -5.55 -11.49 4.67
N ILE A 168 -6.48 -12.35 5.07
CA ILE A 168 -7.51 -12.08 6.09
C ILE A 168 -7.14 -12.93 7.30
N PHE A 169 -6.80 -12.29 8.42
CA PHE A 169 -6.44 -12.98 9.66
C PHE A 169 -7.67 -13.16 10.55
N ASN A 170 -7.84 -14.34 11.14
CA ASN A 170 -8.95 -14.67 12.03
C ASN A 170 -8.82 -13.98 13.41
N THR A 171 -8.94 -12.66 13.41
CA THR A 171 -8.85 -11.79 14.59
C THR A 171 -9.84 -10.66 14.48
N ASN A 172 -10.38 -10.15 15.59
CA ASN A 172 -11.24 -8.95 15.61
C ASN A 172 -12.42 -9.03 14.61
N LYS A 173 -13.15 -10.16 14.60
CA LYS A 173 -14.30 -10.42 13.71
C LYS A 173 -15.29 -9.25 13.69
N GLU A 174 -15.70 -8.77 14.86
CA GLU A 174 -16.65 -7.66 15.01
C GLU A 174 -16.15 -6.32 14.42
N GLN A 175 -14.84 -6.16 14.24
CA GLN A 175 -14.23 -4.98 13.62
C GLN A 175 -13.92 -5.17 12.13
N GLY A 176 -14.33 -6.29 11.52
CA GLY A 176 -14.13 -6.57 10.10
C GLY A 176 -12.83 -7.30 9.75
N TYR A 177 -12.26 -8.05 10.69
CA TYR A 177 -10.99 -8.77 10.56
C TYR A 177 -9.76 -7.90 10.29
N LYS A 178 -8.59 -8.39 10.67
CA LYS A 178 -7.32 -7.74 10.30
C LYS A 178 -6.89 -8.23 8.92
N ILE A 179 -6.61 -7.31 8.01
CA ILE A 179 -6.36 -7.62 6.60
C ILE A 179 -5.06 -6.98 6.12
N CYS A 180 -4.25 -7.70 5.34
CA CYS A 180 -3.19 -7.12 4.53
C CYS A 180 -3.52 -7.25 3.05
N VAL A 181 -3.14 -6.25 2.25
CA VAL A 181 -3.39 -6.23 0.81
C VAL A 181 -2.16 -5.84 0.02
N VAL A 182 -1.95 -6.54 -1.09
CA VAL A 182 -0.96 -6.24 -2.12
C VAL A 182 -1.69 -6.03 -3.43
N ASP A 183 -1.32 -4.97 -4.15
CA ASP A 183 -1.88 -4.64 -5.45
C ASP A 183 -0.80 -3.93 -6.29
N ASN A 184 -0.11 -4.70 -7.13
CA ASN A 184 1.09 -4.27 -7.85
C ASN A 184 0.81 -3.81 -9.29
N THR A 185 -0.36 -4.11 -9.84
CA THR A 185 -0.73 -3.70 -11.21
C THR A 185 -1.22 -2.26 -11.29
N ASN A 186 -1.37 -1.62 -10.13
CA ASN A 186 -2.18 -0.42 -9.97
C ASN A 186 -1.32 0.78 -9.55
N LYS A 187 -0.89 1.58 -10.54
CA LYS A 187 -0.15 2.84 -10.34
C LYS A 187 -0.97 4.11 -10.62
N GLY A 188 -2.27 3.99 -10.95
CA GLY A 188 -3.20 5.09 -11.26
C GLY A 188 -4.64 4.81 -10.80
N GLN A 189 -5.61 5.67 -11.16
CA GLN A 189 -7.04 5.59 -10.78
C GLN A 189 -7.76 4.28 -11.17
N GLU A 190 -7.16 3.44 -12.03
CA GLU A 190 -7.70 2.17 -12.55
C GLU A 190 -7.83 1.04 -11.49
N ALA A 191 -7.65 1.36 -10.22
CA ALA A 191 -7.19 0.47 -9.17
C ALA A 191 -8.13 0.22 -7.99
N GLN A 192 -9.34 0.77 -8.05
CA GLN A 192 -10.22 0.70 -6.90
C GLN A 192 -11.01 -0.61 -6.83
N TYR A 193 -11.09 -1.40 -7.90
CA TYR A 193 -11.93 -2.60 -7.86
C TYR A 193 -11.48 -3.62 -6.81
N TRP A 194 -10.17 -3.87 -6.67
CA TRP A 194 -9.67 -4.89 -5.75
C TRP A 194 -9.98 -4.53 -4.30
N LYS A 195 -9.66 -3.29 -3.89
CA LYS A 195 -9.87 -2.82 -2.52
C LYS A 195 -11.29 -2.34 -2.23
N ASN A 196 -11.91 -1.60 -3.14
CA ASN A 196 -13.15 -0.88 -2.90
C ASN A 196 -14.38 -1.66 -3.37
N ASP A 197 -14.33 -2.34 -4.52
CA ASP A 197 -15.53 -3.00 -5.07
C ASP A 197 -15.62 -4.49 -4.67
N PHE A 198 -14.50 -5.21 -4.75
CA PHE A 198 -14.39 -6.63 -4.46
C PHE A 198 -14.25 -6.88 -2.95
N LEU A 199 -13.16 -6.37 -2.34
CA LEU A 199 -12.91 -6.57 -0.91
C LEU A 199 -13.73 -5.63 -0.03
N LYS A 200 -14.04 -4.41 -0.49
CA LYS A 200 -14.68 -3.33 0.30
C LYS A 200 -13.98 -3.14 1.66
N ILE A 201 -12.74 -2.68 1.64
CA ILE A 201 -11.92 -2.50 2.85
C ILE A 201 -11.54 -1.04 3.09
N LYS A 202 -11.36 -0.68 4.37
CA LYS A 202 -10.79 0.61 4.79
C LYS A 202 -9.54 0.39 5.62
N GLN A 203 -8.64 1.37 5.63
CA GLN A 203 -7.42 1.27 6.43
C GLN A 203 -7.79 1.16 7.91
N HIS A 204 -7.09 0.29 8.63
CA HIS A 204 -7.25 0.15 10.07
C HIS A 204 -6.74 1.43 10.74
N GLU A 205 -7.54 2.00 11.64
CA GLU A 205 -7.21 3.23 12.35
C GLU A 205 -6.29 2.91 13.54
N ASP A 206 -4.99 2.86 13.27
CA ASP A 206 -3.94 2.63 14.25
C ASP A 206 -2.84 3.71 14.19
N ASN A 207 -1.81 3.54 15.02
CA ASN A 207 -0.64 4.41 15.03
C ASN A 207 0.05 4.54 13.66
N TYR A 208 -0.02 3.51 12.81
CA TYR A 208 0.49 3.60 11.43
C TYR A 208 -0.35 4.58 10.61
N PHE A 209 -1.67 4.47 10.68
CA PHE A 209 -2.61 5.39 10.03
C PHE A 209 -2.45 6.84 10.53
N HIS A 210 -2.38 7.05 11.84
CA HIS A 210 -2.21 8.41 12.40
C HIS A 210 -0.89 9.04 11.96
N THR A 211 0.23 8.29 12.04
CA THR A 211 1.54 8.77 11.59
C THR A 211 1.51 9.12 10.11
N GLN A 212 0.92 8.26 9.27
CA GLN A 212 0.82 8.49 7.83
C GLN A 212 -0.01 9.73 7.49
N ASN A 213 -1.18 9.89 8.13
CA ASN A 213 -2.05 11.03 7.89
C ASN A 213 -1.45 12.33 8.36
N LEU A 214 -0.79 12.35 9.51
CA LEU A 214 -0.09 13.54 9.97
C LEU A 214 1.04 13.93 9.00
N MET A 215 1.85 12.97 8.53
CA MET A 215 2.88 13.25 7.53
C MET A 215 2.29 13.80 6.22
N LYS A 216 1.14 13.25 5.78
CA LYS A 216 0.41 13.75 4.60
C LYS A 216 -0.10 15.17 4.82
N LEU A 217 -0.77 15.42 5.95
CA LEU A 217 -1.27 16.73 6.37
C LEU A 217 -0.14 17.75 6.38
N THR A 218 0.97 17.48 7.05
CA THR A 218 2.13 18.40 7.11
C THR A 218 2.65 18.72 5.71
N LYS A 219 2.76 17.72 4.84
CA LYS A 219 3.18 17.94 3.45
C LYS A 219 2.19 18.80 2.68
N GLU A 220 0.89 18.51 2.78
CA GLU A 220 -0.13 19.27 2.06
C GLU A 220 -0.21 20.71 2.58
N PHE A 221 -0.11 20.92 3.89
CA PHE A 221 0.03 22.25 4.50
C PHE A 221 1.20 23.05 3.89
N CYS A 222 2.39 22.44 3.79
CA CYS A 222 3.54 23.11 3.18
C CYS A 222 3.32 23.51 1.72
N ASN A 223 2.55 22.72 0.96
CA ASN A 223 2.34 22.95 -0.48
C ASN A 223 1.13 23.83 -0.78
N GLU A 224 0.08 23.77 0.04
CA GLU A 224 -1.20 24.43 -0.25
C GLU A 224 -1.35 25.75 0.50
N VAL A 225 -0.88 25.83 1.75
CA VAL A 225 -1.05 27.01 2.60
C VAL A 225 0.17 27.91 2.51
N LEU A 226 1.36 27.39 2.81
CA LEU A 226 2.58 28.19 2.81
C LEU A 226 2.93 28.75 1.42
N ASP A 227 2.63 27.98 0.37
CA ASP A 227 2.92 28.38 -1.02
C ASP A 227 1.97 29.44 -1.57
N LYS A 228 0.70 29.44 -1.14
CA LYS A 228 -0.35 30.27 -1.73
C LYS A 228 -0.75 31.47 -0.88
N GLU A 229 -0.84 31.28 0.43
CA GLU A 229 -1.42 32.29 1.33
C GLU A 229 -0.36 33.17 1.99
N TYR A 230 0.84 32.63 2.22
CA TYR A 230 1.90 33.30 2.96
C TYR A 230 3.11 33.69 2.09
N GLU A 231 3.08 33.37 0.79
CA GLU A 231 4.19 33.57 -0.17
C GLU A 231 5.56 33.13 0.38
N VAL A 232 5.56 32.09 1.22
CA VAL A 232 6.77 31.61 1.90
C VAL A 232 7.72 31.04 0.87
N SER A 233 9.01 31.39 1.01
CA SER A 233 10.03 30.96 0.06
C SER A 233 10.07 29.43 -0.03
N LYS A 234 10.37 28.90 -1.23
CA LYS A 234 10.54 27.46 -1.40
C LYS A 234 11.63 26.90 -0.48
N ALA A 235 12.63 27.70 -0.10
CA ALA A 235 13.67 27.30 0.83
C ALA A 235 13.12 27.06 2.24
N ASP A 236 12.24 27.94 2.74
CA ASP A 236 11.62 27.79 4.06
C ASP A 236 10.60 26.64 4.09
N GLN A 237 9.84 26.42 3.00
CA GLN A 237 8.98 25.23 2.86
C GLN A 237 9.81 23.94 2.98
N ILE A 238 10.98 23.91 2.33
CA ILE A 238 11.90 22.77 2.36
C ILE A 238 12.49 22.58 3.76
N GLU A 239 12.85 23.66 4.45
CA GLU A 239 13.32 23.59 5.83
C GLU A 239 12.25 23.00 6.76
N LEU A 240 11.00 23.44 6.66
CA LEU A 240 9.90 22.91 7.47
C LEU A 240 9.67 21.42 7.20
N MET A 241 9.69 21.00 5.93
CA MET A 241 9.62 19.58 5.58
C MET A 241 10.78 18.78 6.18
N ASN A 242 12.00 19.32 6.16
CA ASN A 242 13.16 18.66 6.74
C ASN A 242 13.07 18.57 8.27
N ARG A 243 12.66 19.63 8.97
CA ARG A 243 12.39 19.62 10.42
C ARG A 243 11.32 18.58 10.76
N SER A 244 10.26 18.51 9.97
CA SER A 244 9.20 17.49 10.11
C SER A 244 9.77 16.08 10.01
N VAL A 245 10.59 15.80 8.98
CA VAL A 245 11.24 14.49 8.81
C VAL A 245 12.15 14.16 10.01
N GLN A 246 12.88 15.13 10.54
CA GLN A 246 13.73 14.94 11.71
C GLN A 246 12.93 14.67 12.98
N TYR A 247 11.80 15.35 13.18
CA TYR A 247 10.89 15.11 14.30
C TYR A 247 10.41 13.66 14.28
N PHE A 248 9.83 13.20 13.16
CA PHE A 248 9.36 11.81 13.02
C PHE A 248 10.48 10.77 13.12
N ALA A 249 11.72 11.13 12.80
CA ALA A 249 12.86 10.21 12.91
C ALA A 249 13.36 10.05 14.36
N LYS A 250 13.18 11.06 15.22
CA LYS A 250 13.75 11.12 16.57
C LYS A 250 12.73 10.78 17.65
N LYS A 251 11.47 11.15 17.47
CA LYS A 251 10.43 11.04 18.49
C LYS A 251 9.73 9.68 18.41
N GLU A 252 9.43 9.12 19.58
CA GLU A 252 8.62 7.89 19.70
C GLU A 252 7.13 8.18 19.86
N VAL A 253 6.81 9.35 20.39
CA VAL A 253 5.44 9.84 20.60
C VAL A 253 5.33 11.18 19.89
N PHE A 254 4.27 11.35 19.11
CA PHE A 254 3.88 12.62 18.57
C PHE A 254 3.13 13.39 19.65
N ASN A 255 3.47 14.66 19.85
CA ASN A 255 2.69 15.61 20.61
C ASN A 255 2.54 16.90 19.78
N LEU A 256 1.30 17.38 19.62
CA LEU A 256 1.01 18.51 18.73
C LEU A 256 1.78 19.78 19.12
N ASN A 257 1.82 20.12 20.40
CA ASN A 257 2.46 21.34 20.88
C ASN A 257 3.97 21.28 20.67
N GLU A 258 4.58 20.14 21.02
CA GLU A 258 6.00 19.91 20.79
C GLU A 258 6.35 19.93 19.30
N PHE A 259 5.49 19.35 18.45
CA PHE A 259 5.67 19.39 17.00
C PHE A 259 5.60 20.83 16.48
N GLN A 260 4.64 21.63 16.93
CA GLN A 260 4.51 23.04 16.55
C GLN A 260 5.73 23.85 16.99
N GLU A 261 6.25 23.62 18.19
CA GLU A 261 7.47 24.25 18.67
C GLU A 261 8.70 23.84 17.84
N GLU A 262 8.97 22.54 17.72
CA GLU A 262 10.18 22.04 17.08
C GLU A 262 10.18 22.20 15.55
N VAL A 263 9.02 22.24 14.91
CA VAL A 263 8.90 22.29 13.44
C VAL A 263 8.47 23.67 12.93
N MET A 264 7.65 24.41 13.68
CA MET A 264 7.14 25.72 13.26
C MET A 264 7.75 26.88 14.06
N GLY A 265 8.52 26.60 15.13
CA GLY A 265 9.25 27.63 15.88
C GLY A 265 8.37 28.54 16.74
N ASN A 266 7.15 28.12 17.06
CA ASN A 266 6.16 28.90 17.82
C ASN A 266 5.77 30.25 17.21
N GLU A 267 5.90 30.42 15.90
CA GLU A 267 5.30 31.57 15.21
C GLU A 267 3.77 31.48 15.27
N GLU A 268 3.12 32.39 16.01
CA GLU A 268 1.68 32.35 16.29
C GLU A 268 0.82 32.27 15.02
N SER A 269 1.21 33.00 13.97
CA SER A 269 0.55 32.97 12.66
C SER A 269 0.65 31.60 11.99
N MET A 270 1.82 30.96 12.04
CA MET A 270 2.07 29.65 11.43
C MET A 270 1.34 28.53 12.18
N VAL A 271 1.38 28.57 13.52
CA VAL A 271 0.68 27.61 14.38
C VAL A 271 -0.84 27.70 14.16
N SER A 272 -1.38 28.91 14.12
CA SER A 272 -2.81 29.14 13.84
C SER A 272 -3.22 28.64 12.45
N ALA A 273 -2.41 28.91 11.43
CA ALA A 273 -2.65 28.42 10.07
C ALA A 273 -2.64 26.88 9.99
N PHE A 274 -1.68 26.24 10.68
CA PHE A 274 -1.60 24.78 10.73
C PHE A 274 -2.80 24.16 11.42
N ASN A 275 -3.25 24.72 12.55
CA ASN A 275 -4.44 24.22 13.27
C ASN A 275 -5.70 24.34 12.41
N THR A 276 -5.89 25.49 11.75
CA THR A 276 -7.00 25.69 10.81
C THR A 276 -6.95 24.68 9.66
N TYR A 277 -5.78 24.47 9.07
CA TYR A 277 -5.62 23.49 7.99
C TYR A 277 -5.82 22.04 8.48
N LYS A 278 -5.42 21.72 9.71
CA LYS A 278 -5.64 20.41 10.33
C LYS A 278 -7.14 20.09 10.43
N GLU A 279 -7.98 21.04 10.83
CA GLU A 279 -9.43 20.88 10.87
C GLU A 279 -10.01 20.66 9.46
N GLN A 280 -9.61 21.48 8.49
CA GLN A 280 -10.02 21.30 7.09
C GLN A 280 -9.60 19.93 6.53
N PHE A 281 -8.40 19.47 6.88
CA PHE A 281 -7.89 18.16 6.47
C PHE A 281 -8.72 17.02 7.07
N GLN A 282 -9.12 17.13 8.34
CA GLN A 282 -10.00 16.15 8.99
C GLN A 282 -11.33 16.01 8.24
N GLU A 283 -12.00 17.13 7.96
CA GLU A 283 -13.28 17.14 7.24
C GLU A 283 -13.14 16.59 5.82
N LYS A 284 -12.16 17.11 5.06
CA LYS A 284 -11.92 16.74 3.66
C LYS A 284 -11.60 15.26 3.49
N ASN A 285 -10.81 14.69 4.39
CA ASN A 285 -10.36 13.29 4.28
C ASN A 285 -11.20 12.32 5.13
N GLN A 286 -12.16 12.82 5.92
CA GLN A 286 -12.95 12.03 6.87
C GLN A 286 -12.07 11.21 7.82
N VAL A 287 -11.02 11.84 8.35
CA VAL A 287 -10.06 11.21 9.26
C VAL A 287 -10.01 11.99 10.56
N ASN A 288 -9.85 11.27 11.67
CA ASN A 288 -9.54 11.91 12.95
C ASN A 288 -8.05 12.28 12.97
N THR A 289 -7.73 13.44 13.53
CA THR A 289 -6.35 13.76 13.92
C THR A 289 -6.30 13.94 15.42
N TYR A 290 -5.24 13.41 16.02
CA TYR A 290 -5.05 13.36 17.46
C TYR A 290 -3.91 14.29 17.84
N ASP A 291 -3.98 14.82 19.05
CA ASP A 291 -2.92 15.70 19.57
C ASP A 291 -1.75 14.90 20.14
N GLU A 292 -1.97 13.64 20.48
CA GLU A 292 -0.94 12.74 20.99
C GLU A 292 -1.16 11.29 20.54
N PHE A 293 -0.11 10.63 20.02
CA PHE A 293 -0.12 9.21 19.67
C PHE A 293 1.31 8.67 19.48
N SER A 294 1.51 7.36 19.58
CA SER A 294 2.84 6.75 19.31
C SER A 294 3.16 6.77 17.82
N ILE A 295 4.37 7.17 17.46
CA ILE A 295 4.82 7.23 16.07
C ILE A 295 5.16 5.82 15.57
N SER A 296 4.56 5.43 14.44
CA SER A 296 4.91 4.19 13.76
C SER A 296 6.17 4.38 12.91
N ASN A 297 7.26 3.74 13.32
CA ASN A 297 8.50 3.69 12.55
C ASN A 297 8.30 3.09 11.15
N GLY A 298 7.41 2.09 11.01
CA GLY A 298 7.03 1.52 9.72
C GLY A 298 6.38 2.55 8.80
N ALA A 299 5.41 3.31 9.32
CA ALA A 299 4.73 4.38 8.59
C ALA A 299 5.69 5.52 8.21
N PHE A 300 6.55 5.94 9.15
CA PHE A 300 7.56 6.96 8.88
C PHE A 300 8.50 6.53 7.75
N LYS A 301 9.09 5.33 7.82
CA LYS A 301 10.03 4.84 6.81
C LYS A 301 9.40 4.70 5.42
N SER A 302 8.15 4.25 5.35
CA SER A 302 7.44 4.06 4.06
C SER A 302 6.98 5.38 3.44
N ASN A 303 6.64 6.38 4.27
CA ASN A 303 6.10 7.67 3.82
C ASN A 303 7.12 8.79 3.76
N LYS A 304 8.31 8.72 4.39
CA LYS A 304 9.31 9.82 4.38
C LYS A 304 9.66 10.35 2.99
N LYS A 305 9.54 9.51 1.95
CA LYS A 305 9.74 9.88 0.55
C LYS A 305 8.79 10.97 0.04
N ILE A 306 7.66 11.21 0.72
CA ILE A 306 6.72 12.27 0.34
C ILE A 306 7.30 13.65 0.61
N PHE A 307 8.21 13.77 1.59
CA PHE A 307 8.93 14.99 1.95
C PHE A 307 10.19 15.23 1.10
N LYS A 308 10.34 14.55 -0.05
CA LYS A 308 11.43 14.84 -0.97
C LYS A 308 11.34 16.29 -1.45
N SER A 309 12.27 17.10 -0.97
CA SER A 309 12.45 18.49 -1.34
C SER A 309 13.06 18.61 -2.74
N ILE A 310 12.22 18.49 -3.75
CA ILE A 310 12.60 18.70 -5.15
C ILE A 310 12.19 20.12 -5.53
N LEU A 311 13.18 20.97 -5.76
CA LEU A 311 12.97 22.23 -6.45
C LEU A 311 12.80 21.91 -7.94
N LYS A 312 11.54 21.88 -8.38
CA LYS A 312 11.24 21.80 -9.81
C LYS A 312 11.33 23.20 -10.39
N LEU A 313 12.37 23.44 -11.19
CA LEU A 313 12.44 24.64 -12.01
C LEU A 313 11.63 24.40 -13.29
N ASP A 314 11.91 25.16 -14.35
CA ASP A 314 11.35 24.89 -15.67
C ASP A 314 11.70 23.47 -16.17
N LYS A 315 11.44 23.19 -17.46
CA LYS A 315 11.72 21.86 -18.04
C LYS A 315 13.19 21.46 -18.00
N ASN A 316 14.10 22.34 -17.60
CA ASN A 316 15.55 22.12 -17.69
C ASN A 316 16.14 21.53 -16.41
N PHE A 317 15.58 21.85 -15.23
CA PHE A 317 16.25 21.50 -13.97
C PHE A 317 15.29 21.01 -12.88
N HIS A 318 15.69 19.91 -12.24
CA HIS A 318 15.17 19.48 -10.95
C HIS A 318 16.34 19.41 -9.96
N VAL A 319 16.27 20.17 -8.86
CA VAL A 319 17.31 20.17 -7.83
C VAL A 319 16.78 19.44 -6.59
N TYR A 320 17.45 18.37 -6.19
CA TYR A 320 17.16 17.67 -4.93
C TYR A 320 17.89 18.36 -3.79
N ILE A 321 17.15 18.88 -2.82
CA ILE A 321 17.72 19.58 -1.67
C ILE A 321 17.66 18.65 -0.47
N HIS A 322 18.83 18.26 0.03
CA HIS A 322 18.94 17.33 1.17
C HIS A 322 19.05 18.05 2.52
N GLY A 323 19.09 19.38 2.53
CA GLY A 323 19.03 20.20 3.74
C GLY A 323 19.86 21.48 3.65
N ASN A 324 19.62 22.37 4.63
CA ASN A 324 20.29 23.64 4.92
C ASN A 324 20.03 24.80 3.93
N LYS A 325 19.05 25.65 4.29
CA LYS A 325 18.63 26.82 3.49
C LYS A 325 19.71 27.88 3.32
N GLU A 326 20.67 27.94 4.23
CA GLU A 326 21.76 28.94 4.23
C GLU A 326 22.64 28.85 2.98
N PHE A 327 22.59 27.74 2.25
CA PHE A 327 23.35 27.54 1.02
C PHE A 327 22.52 27.72 -0.24
N ILE A 328 21.30 28.26 -0.13
CA ILE A 328 20.40 28.47 -1.27
C ILE A 328 19.88 29.89 -1.24
N GLU A 329 20.25 30.68 -2.25
CA GLU A 329 19.75 32.04 -2.42
C GLU A 329 18.97 32.15 -3.73
N ARG A 330 17.81 32.82 -3.68
CA ARG A 330 17.01 33.13 -4.88
C ARG A 330 17.26 34.58 -5.27
N GLY A 331 17.49 34.80 -6.56
CA GLY A 331 17.60 36.14 -7.12
C GLY A 331 16.83 36.30 -8.42
N TYR A 332 16.91 37.50 -8.99
CA TYR A 332 16.41 37.84 -10.31
C TYR A 332 17.52 38.53 -11.10
N ASP A 333 17.81 38.02 -12.29
CA ASP A 333 18.75 38.63 -13.22
C ASP A 333 17.96 39.55 -14.16
N GLU A 334 18.06 40.86 -13.94
CA GLU A 334 17.41 41.89 -14.76
C GLU A 334 17.84 41.85 -16.23
N GLY A 335 19.10 41.50 -16.50
CA GLY A 335 19.66 41.46 -17.86
C GLY A 335 19.13 40.27 -18.66
N ARG A 336 18.85 39.15 -17.99
CA ARG A 336 18.27 37.95 -18.60
C ARG A 336 16.75 37.87 -18.46
N GLN A 337 16.16 38.71 -17.63
CA GLN A 337 14.75 38.62 -17.19
C GLN A 337 14.38 37.23 -16.66
N MET A 338 15.26 36.64 -15.84
CA MET A 338 15.09 35.28 -15.32
C MET A 338 15.35 35.22 -13.82
N HIS A 339 14.56 34.41 -13.11
CA HIS A 339 14.91 34.00 -11.75
C HIS A 339 16.08 33.01 -11.77
N TYR A 340 16.93 33.09 -10.75
CA TYR A 340 17.98 32.11 -10.52
C TYR A 340 17.99 31.64 -9.07
N TYR A 341 18.63 30.49 -8.87
CA TYR A 341 19.04 30.00 -7.56
C TYR A 341 20.57 29.86 -7.53
N GLN A 342 21.22 30.38 -6.50
CA GLN A 342 22.62 30.13 -6.19
C GLN A 342 22.70 28.99 -5.17
N LEU A 343 23.53 28.00 -5.46
CA LEU A 343 23.79 26.87 -4.58
C LEU A 343 25.25 26.95 -4.11
N PHE A 344 25.44 27.04 -2.80
CA PHE A 344 26.76 27.08 -2.18
C PHE A 344 27.11 25.70 -1.63
N PHE A 345 28.36 25.28 -1.77
CA PHE A 345 28.85 24.01 -1.23
C PHE A 345 30.26 24.17 -0.66
N LYS A 346 30.60 23.37 0.36
CA LYS A 346 31.92 23.40 1.00
C LYS A 346 32.89 22.41 0.36
N ASN A 347 32.44 21.20 0.07
CA ASN A 347 33.24 20.13 -0.51
C ASN A 347 32.41 19.42 -1.60
N GLU A 348 33.02 19.15 -2.75
CA GLU A 348 32.42 18.35 -3.81
C GLU A 348 32.68 16.87 -3.53
N THR A 349 31.63 16.05 -3.60
CA THR A 349 31.71 14.59 -3.39
C THR A 349 31.07 13.87 -4.58
N SER A 350 31.76 12.84 -5.09
CA SER A 350 31.35 12.03 -6.24
C SER A 350 30.39 10.91 -5.87
#